data_AF-A0A6J7LJQ3-F1
#
_entry.id   AF-A0A6J7LJQ3-F1
#
_cell.length_a   1.000
_cell.length_b   1.000
_cell.length_c   1.000
_cell.angle_alpha   90.00
_cell.angle_beta   90.00
_cell.angle_gamma   90.00
#
_symmetry.space_group_name_H-M   'P 1'
#
loop_
_entity.id
_entity.type
_entity.pdbx_description
1 polymer ?
#
loop_
_entity_poly.entity_id
_entity_poly.type
_entity_poly.pdbx_seq_one_letter_code
_entity_poly.pdbx_strand_id
1 'polypeptide(L)' 'MSPFHDRMPVILESRDWSAWLNTGSTSQPATSMAEIVKLMKPADASILSATPIGTAVNSIRNNSADLLLPVI' A
#
# COMPACT_ATOMS: atom_id res chain seq x y z
N MET A 1 -4.06 9.80 -4.14
CA MET A 1 -4.37 10.31 -2.79
C MET A 1 -4.46 11.83 -2.84
N SER A 2 -5.43 12.36 -3.57
CA SER A 2 -5.65 13.83 -3.62
C SER A 2 -6.16 14.29 -2.24
N PRO A 3 -5.62 15.39 -1.68
CA PRO A 3 -4.80 16.42 -2.34
C PRO A 3 -3.28 16.21 -2.31
N PHE A 4 -2.75 15.13 -1.73
CA PHE A 4 -1.31 14.94 -1.52
C PHE A 4 -0.55 14.46 -2.76
N HIS A 5 -1.15 13.59 -3.57
CA HIS A 5 -0.54 13.03 -4.78
C HIS A 5 -1.61 12.43 -5.71
N ASP A 6 -1.39 12.50 -7.03
CA ASP A 6 -2.28 11.92 -8.03
C ASP A 6 -2.33 10.38 -8.05
N ARG A 7 -1.36 9.71 -7.42
CA ARG A 7 -1.28 8.24 -7.38
C ARG A 7 -1.51 7.72 -5.97
N MET A 8 -1.77 6.42 -5.87
CA MET A 8 -1.88 5.69 -4.62
C MET A 8 -1.39 4.26 -4.81
N PRO A 9 -0.83 3.62 -3.77
CA PRO A 9 -0.57 2.19 -3.81
C PRO A 9 -1.88 1.40 -3.84
N VAL A 10 -1.85 0.21 -4.41
CA VAL A 10 -2.90 -0.80 -4.22
C VAL A 10 -2.74 -1.36 -2.80
N ILE A 11 -3.75 -1.17 -1.96
CA ILE A 11 -3.76 -1.68 -0.59
C ILE A 11 -4.72 -2.87 -0.57
N LEU A 12 -4.22 -4.02 -0.16
CA LEU A 12 -4.97 -5.27 -0.12
C LEU A 12 -5.43 -5.58 1.30
N GLU A 13 -6.69 -5.95 1.43
CA GLU A 13 -7.18 -6.53 2.67
C GLU A 13 -6.59 -7.93 2.87
N SER A 14 -6.43 -8.36 4.14
CA SER A 14 -5.80 -9.64 4.46
C SER A 14 -6.47 -10.86 3.82
N ARG A 15 -7.78 -10.78 3.57
CA ARG A 15 -8.53 -11.85 2.87
C ARG A 15 -8.09 -12.06 1.42
N ASP A 16 -7.52 -11.04 0.79
CA ASP A 16 -7.12 -11.06 -0.63
C ASP A 16 -5.65 -11.45 -0.82
N TRP A 17 -4.86 -11.55 0.25
CA TRP A 17 -3.43 -11.84 0.17
C TRP A 17 -3.14 -13.18 -0.52
N SER A 18 -3.93 -14.21 -0.24
CA SER A 18 -3.74 -15.53 -0.85
C SER A 18 -3.93 -15.45 -2.37
N ALA A 19 -4.97 -14.73 -2.84
CA ALA A 19 -5.19 -14.52 -4.25
C ALA A 19 -4.05 -13.72 -4.90
N TRP A 20 -3.57 -12.67 -4.23
CA TRP A 20 -2.47 -11.84 -4.74
C TRP A 20 -1.12 -12.56 -4.83
N LEU A 21 -0.78 -13.37 -3.82
CA LEU A 21 0.51 -14.06 -3.72
C LEU A 21 0.56 -15.39 -4.47
N ASN A 22 -0.58 -15.94 -4.92
CA ASN A 22 -0.61 -17.23 -5.60
C ASN A 22 -0.05 -17.14 -7.02
N THR A 23 1.24 -17.45 -7.14
CA THR A 23 1.96 -17.57 -8.42
C THR A 23 1.83 -18.96 -9.07
N GLY A 24 0.98 -19.84 -8.52
CA GLY A 24 0.77 -21.20 -9.00
C GLY A 24 1.88 -22.18 -8.57
N SER A 25 1.60 -23.46 -8.81
CA SER A 25 2.49 -24.59 -8.56
C SER A 25 2.18 -25.73 -9.54
N THR A 26 2.95 -26.81 -9.50
CA THR A 26 2.69 -28.01 -10.32
C THR A 26 1.29 -28.62 -10.08
N SER A 27 0.75 -28.46 -8.87
CA SER A 27 -0.54 -29.04 -8.48
C SER A 27 -1.70 -28.03 -8.43
N GLN A 28 -1.43 -26.74 -8.60
CA GLN A 28 -2.45 -25.69 -8.50
C GLN A 28 -2.16 -24.52 -9.44
N PRO A 29 -3.13 -24.07 -10.25
CA PRO A 29 -2.92 -22.92 -11.12
C PRO A 29 -2.74 -21.63 -10.32
N ALA A 30 -1.98 -20.70 -10.92
CA ALA A 30 -1.85 -19.33 -10.41
C ALA A 30 -3.20 -18.61 -10.42
N THR A 31 -3.34 -17.57 -9.61
CA THR A 31 -4.48 -16.66 -9.70
C THR A 31 -4.49 -16.02 -11.08
N SER A 32 -5.63 -16.02 -11.75
CA SER A 32 -5.73 -15.46 -13.10
C SER A 32 -5.47 -13.96 -13.08
N MET A 33 -4.88 -13.43 -14.16
CA MET A 33 -4.67 -11.98 -14.29
C MET A 33 -5.97 -11.17 -14.18
N ALA A 34 -7.09 -11.72 -14.64
CA ALA A 34 -8.39 -11.06 -14.53
C ALA A 34 -8.82 -10.91 -13.05
N GLU A 35 -8.55 -11.91 -12.20
CA GLU A 35 -8.81 -11.80 -10.77
C GLU A 35 -7.84 -10.83 -10.09
N ILE A 36 -6.56 -10.84 -10.45
CA ILE A 36 -5.57 -9.86 -9.93
C ILE A 36 -5.99 -8.42 -10.24
N VAL A 37 -6.44 -8.14 -11.47
CA VAL A 37 -6.88 -6.80 -11.87
C VAL A 37 -8.08 -6.32 -11.04
N LYS A 38 -8.99 -7.22 -10.63
CA LYS A 38 -10.12 -6.86 -9.74
C LYS A 38 -9.68 -6.39 -8.36
N LEU A 39 -8.50 -6.83 -7.89
CA LEU A 39 -7.91 -6.39 -6.62
C LEU A 39 -7.24 -5.02 -6.73
N MET A 40 -6.85 -4.59 -7.94
CA MET A 40 -6.14 -3.33 -8.19
C MET A 40 -7.07 -2.12 -8.25
N LYS A 41 -7.81 -1.89 -7.16
CA LYS A 41 -8.72 -0.75 -7.00
C LYS A 41 -8.19 0.24 -5.97
N PRO A 42 -8.63 1.51 -6.02
CA PRO A 42 -8.37 2.46 -4.94
C PRO A 42 -8.81 1.89 -3.59
N ALA A 43 -7.98 2.09 -2.58
CA ALA A 43 -8.33 1.84 -1.19
C ALA A 43 -9.53 2.70 -0.76
N ASP A 44 -10.34 2.19 0.16
CA ASP A 44 -11.42 2.97 0.76
C ASP A 44 -10.85 4.20 1.48
N ALA A 45 -11.49 5.36 1.32
CA ALA A 45 -11.01 6.61 1.90
C ALA A 45 -11.00 6.60 3.44
N SER A 46 -11.81 5.73 4.08
CA SER A 46 -11.90 5.61 5.52
C SER A 46 -10.74 4.85 6.17
N ILE A 47 -9.96 4.08 5.39
CA ILE A 47 -8.87 3.24 5.94
C ILE A 47 -7.52 3.97 5.98
N LEU A 48 -7.44 5.19 5.46
CA LEU A 48 -6.22 5.99 5.43
C LEU A 48 -6.44 7.33 6.15
N SER A 49 -5.45 7.71 6.96
CA SER A 49 -5.32 9.05 7.49
C SER A 49 -3.93 9.59 7.12
N ALA A 50 -3.81 10.89 6.94
CA ALA A 50 -2.57 11.57 6.60
C ALA A 50 -2.29 12.66 7.62
N THR A 51 -1.06 12.68 8.14
CA THR A 51 -0.60 13.66 9.13
C THR A 51 0.70 14.30 8.65
N PRO A 52 0.85 15.64 8.68
CA PRO A 52 2.10 16.30 8.34
C PRO A 52 3.24 15.88 9.28
N ILE A 53 4.42 15.62 8.73
CA ILE A 53 5.65 15.26 9.47
C ILE A 53 6.81 16.17 9.05
N GLY A 54 7.92 16.09 9.78
CA GLY A 54 9.11 16.91 9.53
C GLY A 54 9.88 16.53 8.27
N THR A 55 10.65 17.47 7.72
CA THR A 55 11.44 17.27 6.48
C THR A 55 12.66 16.36 6.66
N ALA A 56 12.99 15.96 7.89
CA ALA A 56 14.07 15.02 8.17
C ALA A 56 13.88 13.68 7.42
N VAL A 57 12.63 13.28 7.15
CA VAL A 57 12.30 12.07 6.37
C VAL A 57 12.81 12.11 4.92
N ASN A 58 13.13 13.30 4.39
CA ASN A 58 13.58 13.46 3.01
C ASN A 58 14.98 12.86 2.74
N SER A 59 15.75 12.54 3.78
CA SER A 59 17.10 11.98 3.67
C SER A 59 17.11 10.52 4.10
N ILE A 60 17.46 9.62 3.19
CA ILE A 60 17.57 8.17 3.43
C ILE A 60 18.60 7.78 4.52
N ARG A 61 19.49 8.71 4.93
CA ARG A 61 20.45 8.49 6.02
C ARG A 61 19.78 8.50 7.40
N ASN A 62 18.59 9.08 7.52
CA ASN A 62 17.85 9.13 8.76
C ASN A 62 16.95 7.89 8.86
N ASN A 63 17.02 7.17 9.97
CA ASN A 63 16.23 5.95 10.21
C ASN A 63 15.87 5.80 11.68
N SER A 64 15.13 6.75 12.20
CA SER A 64 14.74 6.84 13.60
C SER A 64 13.23 7.05 13.73
N ALA A 65 12.65 6.64 14.85
CA ALA A 65 11.20 6.63 15.03
C ALA A 65 10.57 8.04 15.04
N ASP A 66 11.36 9.06 15.39
CA ASP A 66 10.97 10.47 15.39
C ASP A 66 10.60 10.99 14.00
N LEU A 67 11.05 10.33 12.92
CA LEU A 67 10.68 10.69 11.55
C LEU A 67 9.18 10.60 11.27
N LEU A 68 8.44 9.85 12.08
CA LEU A 68 6.98 9.71 11.95
C LEU A 68 6.21 10.66 12.87
N LEU A 69 6.90 11.46 13.70
CA LEU A 69 6.25 12.38 14.61
C LEU A 69 5.62 13.57 13.84
N PRO A 70 4.39 13.97 14.20
CA PRO A 70 3.76 15.14 13.61
C PRO A 70 4.56 16.42 13.87
N VAL A 71 4.62 17.29 12.87
CA VAL A 71 5.03 18.69 13.09
C VAL A 71 3.78 19.50 13.41
N ILE A 72 3.78 20.12 14.60
CA ILE A 72 2.73 21.06 15.03
C ILE A 72 3.00 22.41 14.38
#